data_AF-A0A3D0GKX5-F1
#
_entry.id   AF-A0A3D0GKX5-F1
#
_cell.length_a   1.000
_cell.length_b   1.000
_cell.length_c   1.000
_cell.angle_alpha   90.00
_cell.angle_beta   90.00
_cell.angle_gamma   90.00
#
_symmetry.space_group_name_H-M   'P 1'
#
loop_
_entity.id
_entity.type
_entity.pdbx_description
1 polymer ?
#
loop_
_entity_poly.entity_id
_entity_poly.type
_entity_poly.pdbx_seq_one_letter_code
_entity_poly.pdbx_strand_id
1 'polypeptide(L)'
;MPKQVSEEELEAIRRAVGGFPEGASIDEISDSIEPKIHRRTLQRRLAVLVERKQLLLEGGGRGSRYRVPPDNADVNIEVGGVQLSLTSGPPEVEIYIPISEIGAEIKRLVRQPIQHRAPVGYNRDFIGTYQPNRTFYLTEKVRKHLLEIGQSQTGVLAAGTYALQIYNRLLIDLTWNSSRLEGNTYSLLETERLLERGDSAEGKDALETQMILNHKAAIELLVQSAVDTEFNRYTICNLHALLSENLLPDPAACGRLRQHSVGIGASVFQPLQGGALINECFDEVLFKANAIRDPFEQAFFAMVQLPYLQAFDDVNKRVSRLAANIPFIRENLSPLSFVDVPETAYIDGLLGIYELNRTELLADVFVWAYERSCARYSAARQSLGDPDPFRLRYREFIAQLVSNIVRSALNKREAVSAIKQFIEQEIVEQDRARFMEMVETELTGLHEGNIARYKLKPSEFENWLKRWS
;
A
#
# COMPACT_ATOMS: atom_id res chain seq x y z
N MET A 1 -23.44 46.94 25.16
CA MET A 1 -22.57 45.74 25.09
C MET A 1 -23.45 44.53 24.84
N PRO A 2 -23.24 43.73 23.78
CA PRO A 2 -24.09 42.58 23.51
C PRO A 2 -23.87 41.51 24.59
N LYS A 3 -24.96 41.06 25.24
CA LYS A 3 -24.92 39.99 26.25
C LYS A 3 -24.21 38.76 25.68
N GLN A 4 -23.08 38.36 26.27
CA GLN A 4 -22.40 37.09 26.03
C GLN A 4 -23.44 35.97 26.10
N VAL A 5 -23.37 35.04 25.14
CA VAL A 5 -24.19 33.84 25.13
C VAL A 5 -23.68 32.94 26.25
N SER A 6 -24.49 32.63 27.26
CA SER A 6 -24.10 31.67 28.28
C SER A 6 -24.10 30.28 27.66
N GLU A 7 -22.97 29.58 27.69
CA GLU A 7 -22.86 28.19 27.22
C GLU A 7 -23.74 27.24 28.06
N GLU A 8 -24.03 27.58 29.32
CA GLU A 8 -24.97 26.85 30.16
C GLU A 8 -26.42 26.93 29.63
N GLU A 9 -26.82 28.07 29.07
CA GLU A 9 -28.14 28.22 28.43
C GLU A 9 -28.25 27.36 27.16
N LEU A 10 -27.17 27.25 26.39
CA LEU A 10 -27.12 26.47 25.15
C LEU A 10 -27.22 24.96 25.43
N GLU A 11 -26.53 24.48 26.46
CA GLU A 11 -26.58 23.08 26.86
C GLU A 11 -27.96 22.70 27.44
N ALA A 12 -28.60 23.60 28.18
CA ALA A 12 -29.97 23.41 28.66
C ALA A 12 -30.98 23.27 27.49
N ILE A 13 -30.83 24.08 26.44
CA ILE A 13 -31.66 23.97 25.22
C ILE A 13 -31.41 22.66 24.50
N ARG A 14 -30.15 22.22 24.35
CA ARG A 14 -29.80 20.95 23.70
C ARG A 14 -30.40 19.75 24.46
N ARG A 15 -30.32 19.76 25.79
CA ARG A 15 -30.91 18.72 26.64
C ARG A 15 -32.44 18.66 26.51
N ALA A 16 -33.10 19.82 26.46
CA ALA A 16 -34.55 19.88 26.24
C ALA A 16 -34.96 19.28 24.89
N VAL A 17 -34.22 19.56 23.81
CA VAL A 17 -34.48 18.97 22.48
C VAL A 17 -34.24 17.45 22.47
N GLY A 18 -33.24 16.97 23.21
CA GLY A 18 -32.94 15.54 23.35
C GLY A 18 -34.07 14.71 23.98
N GLY A 19 -35.02 15.34 24.68
CA GLY A 19 -36.21 14.69 25.22
C GLY A 19 -37.29 14.34 24.18
N PHE A 20 -37.13 14.77 22.92
CA PHE A 20 -38.12 14.59 21.85
C PHE A 20 -37.51 13.78 20.68
N PRO A 21 -37.75 12.46 20.61
CA PRO A 21 -37.16 11.58 19.60
C PRO A 21 -37.47 11.99 18.15
N GLU A 22 -38.66 12.52 17.92
CA GLU A 22 -39.11 12.98 16.59
C GLU A 22 -38.72 14.45 16.29
N GLY A 23 -37.93 15.09 17.14
CA GLY A 23 -37.60 16.51 17.09
C GLY A 23 -38.68 17.38 17.74
N ALA A 24 -38.30 18.57 18.22
CA ALA A 24 -39.16 19.48 18.97
C ALA A 24 -39.40 20.80 18.22
N SER A 25 -40.63 21.30 18.27
CA SER A 25 -40.96 22.66 17.84
C SER A 25 -40.47 23.69 18.86
N ILE A 26 -40.36 24.95 18.43
CA ILE A 26 -39.90 26.03 19.34
C ILE A 26 -40.81 26.22 20.55
N ASP A 27 -42.10 25.92 20.42
CA ASP A 27 -43.07 26.03 21.52
C ASP A 27 -42.87 24.89 22.53
N GLU A 28 -42.68 23.66 22.06
CA GLU A 28 -42.34 22.50 22.91
C GLU A 28 -40.99 22.66 23.64
N ILE A 29 -40.00 23.29 22.99
CA ILE A 29 -38.70 23.61 23.62
C ILE A 29 -38.86 24.73 24.65
N SER A 30 -39.70 25.73 24.40
CA SER A 30 -39.94 26.83 25.34
C SER A 30 -40.67 26.37 26.60
N ASP A 31 -41.51 25.34 26.49
CA ASP A 31 -42.27 24.78 27.62
C ASP A 31 -41.45 23.79 28.47
N SER A 32 -40.36 23.25 27.92
CA SER A 32 -39.50 22.25 28.57
C SER A 32 -38.23 22.82 29.22
N ILE A 33 -38.01 24.14 29.18
CA ILE A 33 -36.82 24.80 29.73
C ILE A 33 -37.19 25.73 30.89
N GLU A 34 -36.49 25.57 32.02
CA GLU A 34 -36.50 26.51 33.14
C GLU A 34 -35.10 27.10 33.40
N PRO A 35 -34.95 28.42 33.61
CA PRO A 35 -36.01 29.45 33.62
C PRO A 35 -36.53 29.79 32.21
N LYS A 36 -37.78 30.27 32.12
CA LYS A 36 -38.43 30.58 30.84
C LYS A 36 -37.65 31.64 30.05
N ILE A 37 -37.28 31.29 28.82
CA ILE A 37 -36.55 32.16 27.88
C ILE A 37 -37.56 32.84 26.94
N HIS A 38 -37.39 34.14 26.70
CA HIS A 38 -38.24 34.86 25.75
C HIS A 38 -38.08 34.31 24.32
N ARG A 39 -39.18 34.11 23.58
CA ARG A 39 -39.22 33.46 22.25
C ARG A 39 -38.15 33.95 21.28
N ARG A 40 -37.94 35.27 21.19
CA ARG A 40 -36.95 35.89 20.29
C ARG A 40 -35.50 35.55 20.66
N THR A 41 -35.23 35.34 21.95
CA THR A 41 -33.92 34.90 22.45
C THR A 41 -33.72 33.42 22.16
N LEU A 42 -34.74 32.59 22.38
CA LEU A 42 -34.71 31.16 22.08
C LEU A 42 -34.44 30.91 20.58
N GLN A 43 -35.11 31.64 19.68
CA GLN A 43 -34.83 31.59 18.23
C GLN A 43 -33.37 31.87 17.90
N ARG A 44 -32.78 32.90 18.53
CA ARG A 44 -31.37 33.26 18.30
C ARG A 44 -30.42 32.17 18.82
N ARG A 45 -30.75 31.52 19.94
CA ARG A 45 -29.94 30.43 20.52
C ARG A 45 -30.03 29.16 19.69
N LEU A 46 -31.23 28.80 19.22
CA LEU A 46 -31.44 27.67 18.31
C LEU A 46 -30.72 27.88 16.97
N ALA A 47 -30.73 29.10 16.42
CA ALA A 47 -29.94 29.42 15.22
C ALA A 47 -28.44 29.20 15.44
N VAL A 48 -27.89 29.59 16.60
CA VAL A 48 -26.48 29.35 16.96
C VAL A 48 -26.18 27.85 17.11
N LEU A 49 -27.08 27.08 17.72
CA LEU A 49 -26.91 25.62 17.87
C LEU A 49 -26.96 24.89 16.52
N VAL A 50 -27.80 25.35 15.60
CA VAL A 50 -27.86 24.81 14.23
C VAL A 50 -26.62 25.19 13.43
N GLU A 51 -26.15 26.44 13.53
CA GLU A 51 -24.90 26.90 12.92
C GLU A 51 -23.68 26.10 13.43
N ARG A 52 -23.67 25.76 14.73
CA ARG A 52 -22.65 24.90 15.36
C ARG A 52 -22.84 23.40 15.10
N LYS A 53 -23.82 23.00 14.27
CA LYS A 53 -24.18 21.59 13.98
C LYS A 53 -24.51 20.75 15.23
N GLN A 54 -24.86 21.40 16.34
CA GLN A 54 -25.26 20.74 17.59
C GLN A 54 -26.76 20.40 17.60
N LEU A 55 -27.54 21.01 16.70
CA LEU A 55 -28.93 20.69 16.39
C LEU A 55 -29.14 20.69 14.87
N LEU A 56 -30.04 19.84 14.38
CA LEU A 56 -30.54 19.85 13.01
C LEU A 56 -31.89 20.55 12.97
N LEU A 57 -32.11 21.37 11.93
CA LEU A 57 -33.41 22.00 11.67
C LEU A 57 -34.06 21.31 10.46
N GLU A 58 -35.20 20.67 10.70
CA GLU A 58 -35.98 20.00 9.66
C GLU A 58 -37.31 20.75 9.43
N GLY A 59 -37.65 20.99 8.16
CA GLY A 59 -38.86 21.71 7.76
C GLY A 59 -38.70 23.23 7.61
N GLY A 60 -39.80 23.93 7.35
CA GLY A 60 -39.82 25.38 7.12
C GLY A 60 -41.06 26.08 7.70
N GLY A 61 -40.87 27.28 8.24
CA GLY A 61 -41.95 28.11 8.80
C GLY A 61 -42.55 27.52 10.09
N ARG A 62 -43.88 27.39 10.16
CA ARG A 62 -44.60 26.86 11.35
C ARG A 62 -44.39 25.35 11.57
N GLY A 63 -43.83 24.62 10.60
CA GLY A 63 -43.53 23.20 10.70
C GLY A 63 -42.08 22.88 11.07
N SER A 64 -41.30 23.87 11.52
CA SER A 64 -39.87 23.69 11.82
C SER A 64 -39.67 22.86 13.10
N ARG A 65 -38.93 21.76 13.01
CA ARG A 65 -38.56 20.89 14.13
C ARG A 65 -37.05 20.86 14.31
N TYR A 66 -36.61 21.00 15.55
CA TYR A 66 -35.20 20.91 15.94
C TYR A 66 -34.94 19.51 16.50
N ARG A 67 -33.90 18.85 16.02
CA ARG A 67 -33.52 17.50 16.45
C ARG A 67 -32.07 17.49 16.87
N VAL A 68 -31.74 16.75 17.94
CA VAL A 68 -30.34 16.44 18.24
C VAL A 68 -29.84 15.50 17.14
N PRO A 69 -28.70 15.77 16.48
CA PRO A 69 -28.12 14.81 15.54
C PRO A 69 -28.04 13.45 16.22
N PRO A 70 -28.41 12.33 15.57
CA PRO A 70 -28.20 11.01 16.14
C PRO A 70 -26.73 10.90 16.57
N ASP A 71 -26.46 10.20 17.68
CA ASP A 71 -25.09 9.90 18.17
C ASP A 71 -24.28 9.00 17.19
N ASN A 72 -24.60 9.04 15.90
CA ASN A 72 -23.63 8.86 14.83
C ASN A 72 -22.82 10.16 14.69
N ALA A 73 -22.14 10.54 15.77
CA ALA A 73 -21.03 11.46 15.63
C ALA A 73 -19.92 10.65 14.95
N ASP A 74 -19.90 10.69 13.62
CA ASP A 74 -18.67 10.50 12.86
C ASP A 74 -17.70 11.57 13.38
N VAL A 75 -16.90 11.18 14.37
CA VAL A 75 -15.81 12.00 14.88
C VAL A 75 -14.70 11.91 13.85
N ASN A 76 -14.86 12.66 12.75
CA ASN A 76 -13.80 12.91 11.79
C ASN A 76 -12.77 13.82 12.46
N ILE A 77 -11.73 13.21 13.02
CA ILE A 77 -10.53 13.91 13.45
C ILE A 77 -9.50 13.77 12.33
N GLU A 78 -9.28 14.84 11.58
CA GLU A 78 -8.09 14.94 10.74
C GLU A 78 -6.87 15.21 11.62
N VAL A 79 -6.01 14.20 11.77
CA VAL A 79 -4.60 14.38 12.12
C VAL A 79 -3.78 13.44 11.25
N GLY A 80 -2.97 14.00 10.35
CA GLY A 80 -2.00 13.24 9.56
C GLY A 80 -2.60 12.29 8.51
N GLY A 81 -3.72 12.66 7.86
CA GLY A 81 -4.19 11.97 6.65
C GLY A 81 -4.77 10.56 6.83
N VAL A 82 -5.10 10.13 8.05
CA VAL A 82 -5.75 8.83 8.30
C VAL A 82 -7.18 9.04 8.79
N GLN A 83 -8.14 8.42 8.09
CA GLN A 83 -9.55 8.41 8.47
C GLN A 83 -9.87 7.07 9.15
N LEU A 84 -10.02 7.08 10.47
CA LEU A 84 -10.42 5.90 11.25
C LEU A 84 -11.90 6.01 11.61
N SER A 85 -12.72 5.14 11.03
CA SER A 85 -14.13 4.99 11.38
C SER A 85 -14.28 3.84 12.39
N LEU A 86 -14.75 4.16 13.60
CA LEU A 86 -15.09 3.16 14.62
C LEU A 86 -16.60 2.93 14.57
N THR A 87 -17.02 1.82 13.95
CA THR A 87 -18.44 1.45 13.89
C THR A 87 -18.84 0.72 15.19
N SER A 88 -19.77 1.32 15.94
CA SER A 88 -20.50 0.63 17.02
C SER A 88 -21.81 0.07 16.47
N GLY A 89 -21.73 -1.03 15.73
CA GLY A 89 -22.86 -1.88 15.34
C GLY A 89 -22.95 -3.13 16.22
N PRO A 90 -24.03 -3.93 16.12
CA PRO A 90 -24.03 -5.31 16.65
C PRO A 90 -22.83 -6.07 16.09
N PRO A 91 -22.28 -7.11 16.77
CA PRO A 91 -21.07 -7.77 16.33
C PRO A 91 -21.30 -8.45 14.99
N GLU A 92 -21.03 -7.73 13.91
CA GLU A 92 -20.67 -8.33 12.64
C GLU A 92 -19.48 -9.25 12.93
N VAL A 93 -19.51 -10.45 12.34
CA VAL A 93 -18.41 -11.40 12.47
C VAL A 93 -17.15 -10.68 11.99
N GLU A 94 -16.30 -10.29 12.93
CA GLU A 94 -15.06 -9.58 12.62
C GLU A 94 -14.25 -10.43 11.65
N ILE A 95 -14.03 -9.93 10.44
CA ILE A 95 -13.18 -10.61 9.46
C ILE A 95 -11.75 -10.53 9.98
N TYR A 96 -11.24 -11.68 10.43
CA TYR A 96 -9.89 -11.80 10.99
C TYR A 96 -9.23 -13.06 10.45
N ILE A 97 -7.89 -13.06 10.45
CA ILE A 97 -7.10 -14.21 10.02
C ILE A 97 -7.01 -15.27 11.14
N PRO A 98 -6.73 -16.54 10.82
CA PRO A 98 -6.28 -17.50 11.82
C PRO A 98 -4.98 -17.00 12.47
N ILE A 99 -4.90 -17.05 13.80
CA ILE A 99 -3.71 -16.66 14.58
C ILE A 99 -3.36 -17.75 15.59
N SER A 100 -2.10 -17.78 15.99
CA SER A 100 -1.59 -18.64 17.06
C SER A 100 -2.18 -18.25 18.42
N GLU A 101 -2.06 -19.13 19.42
CA GLU A 101 -2.46 -18.82 20.80
C GLU A 101 -1.70 -17.61 21.35
N ILE A 102 -0.41 -17.50 21.02
CA ILE A 102 0.44 -16.37 21.38
C ILE A 102 -0.03 -15.09 20.66
N GLY A 103 -0.37 -15.19 19.38
CA GLY A 103 -0.96 -14.09 18.61
C GLY A 103 -2.28 -13.60 19.21
N ALA A 104 -3.15 -14.51 19.65
CA ALA A 104 -4.42 -14.17 20.30
C ALA A 104 -4.21 -13.44 21.65
N GLU A 105 -3.19 -13.85 22.41
CA GLU A 105 -2.80 -13.15 23.64
C GLU A 105 -2.34 -11.72 23.33
N ILE A 106 -1.45 -11.53 22.35
CA ILE A 106 -0.96 -10.21 21.91
C ILE A 106 -2.14 -9.34 21.43
N LYS A 107 -3.01 -9.90 20.57
CA LYS A 107 -4.22 -9.22 20.06
C LYS A 107 -5.07 -8.68 21.22
N ARG A 108 -5.29 -9.50 22.26
CA ARG A 108 -6.07 -9.09 23.44
C ARG A 108 -5.39 -7.95 24.21
N LEU A 109 -4.07 -7.94 24.31
CA LEU A 109 -3.31 -6.90 25.02
C LEU A 109 -3.36 -5.56 24.27
N VAL A 110 -3.10 -5.57 22.96
CA VAL A 110 -3.03 -4.33 22.15
C VAL A 110 -4.40 -3.71 21.89
N ARG A 111 -5.48 -4.50 21.99
CA ARG A 111 -6.87 -4.02 21.87
C ARG A 111 -7.49 -3.55 23.18
N GLN A 112 -6.75 -3.54 24.28
CA GLN A 112 -7.25 -2.90 25.49
C GLN A 112 -7.45 -1.40 25.24
N PRO A 113 -8.43 -0.77 25.91
CA PRO A 113 -8.58 0.68 25.88
C PRO A 113 -7.24 1.38 26.13
N ILE A 114 -6.97 2.47 25.42
CA ILE A 114 -5.66 3.16 25.50
C ILE A 114 -5.31 3.55 26.95
N GLN A 115 -6.31 3.80 27.80
CA GLN A 115 -6.15 4.11 29.23
C GLN A 115 -5.60 2.93 30.05
N HIS A 116 -5.70 1.70 29.56
CA HIS A 116 -5.18 0.49 30.21
C HIS A 116 -3.82 0.06 29.67
N ARG A 117 -3.32 0.72 28.61
CA ARG A 117 -2.04 0.43 27.99
C ARG A 117 -0.99 1.42 28.51
N ALA A 118 0.19 0.92 28.86
CA ALA A 118 1.25 1.75 29.44
C ALA A 118 2.09 2.43 28.35
N PRO A 119 2.38 3.75 28.46
CA PRO A 119 3.32 4.42 27.55
C PRO A 119 4.68 3.73 27.51
N VAL A 120 5.21 3.54 26.29
CA VAL A 120 6.45 2.81 26.06
C VAL A 120 7.29 3.50 25.00
N GLY A 121 8.60 3.62 25.22
CA GLY A 121 9.54 4.23 24.28
C GLY A 121 10.23 3.22 23.37
N TYR A 122 11.01 3.71 22.42
CA TYR A 122 11.87 2.88 21.59
C TYR A 122 12.91 2.10 22.41
N ASN A 123 12.92 0.78 22.25
CA ASN A 123 13.82 -0.15 22.90
C ASN A 123 14.99 -0.49 21.97
N ARG A 124 16.16 0.07 22.24
CA ARG A 124 17.39 -0.21 21.47
C ARG A 124 17.86 -1.65 21.60
N ASP A 125 17.59 -2.31 22.71
CA ASP A 125 18.02 -3.70 22.90
C ASP A 125 17.24 -4.66 21.98
N PHE A 126 16.06 -4.26 21.50
CA PHE A 126 15.28 -5.08 20.58
C PHE A 126 15.99 -5.33 19.25
N ILE A 127 16.63 -4.29 18.69
CA ILE A 127 17.54 -4.46 17.55
C ILE A 127 18.90 -4.97 18.02
N GLY A 128 19.45 -4.44 19.12
CA GLY A 128 20.81 -4.74 19.59
C GLY A 128 21.05 -6.22 19.89
N THR A 129 20.07 -6.91 20.47
CA THR A 129 20.15 -8.35 20.80
C THR A 129 19.95 -9.27 19.61
N TYR A 130 19.34 -8.79 18.52
CA TYR A 130 19.19 -9.57 17.30
C TYR A 130 20.54 -9.82 16.63
N GLN A 131 20.87 -11.09 16.41
CA GLN A 131 22.08 -11.57 15.75
C GLN A 131 21.70 -12.27 14.43
N PRO A 132 22.03 -11.68 13.26
CA PRO A 132 21.72 -12.28 11.97
C PRO A 132 22.20 -13.72 11.87
N ASN A 133 21.32 -14.60 11.39
CA ASN A 133 21.57 -16.04 11.22
C ASN A 133 21.82 -16.83 12.51
N ARG A 134 21.56 -16.24 13.69
CA ARG A 134 21.66 -16.91 15.00
C ARG A 134 20.36 -16.80 15.79
N THR A 135 19.79 -15.60 15.84
CA THR A 135 18.42 -15.36 16.33
C THR A 135 17.48 -15.25 15.15
N PHE A 136 16.24 -15.68 15.33
CA PHE A 136 15.22 -15.65 14.28
C PHE A 136 13.88 -15.24 14.88
N TYR A 137 13.14 -14.40 14.16
CA TYR A 137 11.75 -14.10 14.48
C TYR A 137 10.81 -15.17 13.93
N LEU A 138 11.18 -15.80 12.80
CA LEU A 138 10.44 -16.92 12.23
C LEU A 138 11.11 -18.25 12.60
N THR A 139 10.29 -19.20 13.08
CA THR A 139 10.77 -20.56 13.34
C THR A 139 11.30 -21.22 12.07
N GLU A 140 12.24 -22.15 12.21
CA GLU A 140 12.79 -22.88 11.06
C GLU A 140 11.69 -23.63 10.28
N LYS A 141 10.70 -24.18 10.98
CA LYS A 141 9.55 -24.84 10.36
C LYS A 141 8.76 -23.89 9.46
N VAL A 142 8.49 -22.67 9.94
CA VAL A 142 7.78 -21.65 9.15
C VAL A 142 8.61 -21.24 7.94
N ARG A 143 9.92 -20.98 8.10
CA ARG A 143 10.78 -20.58 6.98
C ARG A 143 10.87 -21.65 5.89
N LYS A 144 10.95 -22.93 6.28
CA LYS A 144 10.90 -24.07 5.33
C LYS A 144 9.57 -24.14 4.59
N HIS A 145 8.45 -24.03 5.30
CA HIS A 145 7.12 -24.03 4.69
C HIS A 145 6.94 -22.89 3.67
N LEU A 146 7.33 -21.67 4.04
CA LEU A 146 7.24 -20.51 3.15
C LEU A 146 8.13 -20.68 1.90
N LEU A 147 9.32 -21.29 2.06
CA LEU A 147 10.19 -21.62 0.94
C LEU A 147 9.53 -22.64 -0.01
N GLU A 148 8.93 -23.69 0.53
CA GLU A 148 8.27 -24.74 -0.26
C GLU A 148 7.13 -24.19 -1.12
N ILE A 149 6.32 -23.28 -0.60
CA ILE A 149 5.20 -22.68 -1.34
C ILE A 149 5.61 -21.49 -2.24
N GLY A 150 6.69 -20.80 -1.88
CA GLY A 150 7.19 -19.61 -2.58
C GLY A 150 8.08 -19.92 -3.77
N GLN A 151 8.63 -21.13 -3.83
CA GLN A 151 9.44 -21.60 -4.96
C GLN A 151 8.57 -21.83 -6.19
N SER A 152 8.87 -21.10 -7.25
CA SER A 152 8.01 -21.07 -8.41
C SER A 152 8.49 -21.92 -9.59
N GLN A 153 9.77 -22.29 -9.65
CA GLN A 153 10.38 -23.11 -10.70
C GLN A 153 11.68 -23.77 -10.21
N THR A 154 11.95 -24.98 -10.70
CA THR A 154 13.27 -25.66 -10.64
C THR A 154 14.15 -25.15 -11.79
N GLY A 155 15.12 -24.29 -11.49
CA GLY A 155 16.13 -23.81 -12.44
C GLY A 155 16.84 -22.54 -11.96
N VAL A 156 18.06 -22.30 -12.43
CA VAL A 156 18.82 -21.07 -12.12
C VAL A 156 18.29 -19.95 -13.04
N LEU A 157 17.43 -19.09 -12.51
CA LEU A 157 16.91 -17.91 -13.20
C LEU A 157 17.68 -16.65 -12.77
N ALA A 158 17.79 -15.66 -13.65
CA ALA A 158 18.30 -14.34 -13.28
C ALA A 158 17.36 -13.67 -12.26
N ALA A 159 17.90 -12.91 -11.31
CA ALA A 159 17.10 -12.20 -10.29
C ALA A 159 15.99 -11.36 -10.92
N GLY A 160 14.81 -11.33 -10.29
CA GLY A 160 13.64 -10.58 -10.76
C GLY A 160 12.84 -11.23 -11.90
N THR A 161 13.29 -12.36 -12.47
CA THR A 161 12.57 -13.07 -13.55
C THR A 161 11.15 -13.44 -13.13
N TYR A 162 10.96 -13.95 -11.91
CA TYR A 162 9.63 -14.31 -11.44
C TYR A 162 8.70 -13.08 -11.36
N ALA A 163 9.17 -12.01 -10.72
CA ALA A 163 8.42 -10.77 -10.58
C ALA A 163 8.06 -10.16 -11.95
N LEU A 164 8.96 -10.26 -12.94
CA LEU A 164 8.71 -9.82 -14.31
C LEU A 164 7.61 -10.63 -15.01
N GLN A 165 7.55 -11.95 -14.76
CA GLN A 165 6.53 -12.82 -15.37
C GLN A 165 5.11 -12.49 -14.89
N ILE A 166 4.98 -12.13 -13.61
CA ILE A 166 3.68 -11.75 -13.01
C ILE A 166 3.53 -10.23 -12.87
N TYR A 167 4.37 -9.44 -13.55
CA TYR A 167 4.57 -8.02 -13.26
C TYR A 167 3.27 -7.21 -13.20
N ASN A 168 2.43 -7.29 -14.24
CA ASN A 168 1.19 -6.52 -14.27
C ASN A 168 0.28 -6.86 -13.08
N ARG A 169 0.19 -8.15 -12.74
CA ARG A 169 -0.65 -8.60 -11.63
C ARG A 169 -0.04 -8.22 -10.28
N LEU A 170 1.27 -8.38 -10.12
CA LEU A 170 2.01 -7.93 -8.95
C LEU A 170 1.82 -6.43 -8.72
N LEU A 171 2.01 -5.62 -9.77
CA LEU A 171 1.89 -4.18 -9.74
C LEU A 171 0.51 -3.75 -9.23
N ILE A 172 -0.56 -4.30 -9.80
CA ILE A 172 -1.93 -3.99 -9.38
C ILE A 172 -2.17 -4.45 -7.93
N ASP A 173 -1.87 -5.71 -7.63
CA ASP A 173 -2.20 -6.31 -6.33
C ASP A 173 -1.45 -5.65 -5.17
N LEU A 174 -0.14 -5.44 -5.31
CA LEU A 174 0.69 -4.86 -4.25
C LEU A 174 0.40 -3.37 -4.06
N THR A 175 0.20 -2.63 -5.15
CA THR A 175 -0.19 -1.20 -5.09
C THR A 175 -1.52 -1.03 -4.37
N TRP A 176 -2.55 -1.79 -4.78
CA TRP A 176 -3.88 -1.68 -4.21
C TRP A 176 -3.91 -2.10 -2.73
N ASN A 177 -3.40 -3.30 -2.40
CA ASN A 177 -3.46 -3.79 -1.02
C ASN A 177 -2.58 -2.96 -0.06
N SER A 178 -1.39 -2.53 -0.48
CA SER A 178 -0.54 -1.69 0.37
C SER A 178 -1.15 -0.32 0.62
N SER A 179 -1.85 0.26 -0.37
CA SER A 179 -2.57 1.53 -0.22
C SER A 179 -3.81 1.37 0.67
N ARG A 180 -4.58 0.30 0.48
CA ARG A 180 -5.77 -0.02 1.29
C ARG A 180 -5.43 -0.19 2.78
N LEU A 181 -4.29 -0.80 3.09
CA LEU A 181 -3.79 -0.93 4.48
C LEU A 181 -3.41 0.41 5.13
N GLU A 182 -3.41 1.51 4.38
CA GLU A 182 -3.26 2.89 4.89
C GLU A 182 -4.59 3.68 4.81
N GLY A 183 -5.71 3.02 4.55
CA GLY A 183 -7.03 3.65 4.47
C GLY A 183 -7.40 4.20 3.09
N ASN A 184 -6.65 3.89 2.02
CA ASN A 184 -7.03 4.30 0.67
C ASN A 184 -8.35 3.65 0.25
N THR A 185 -9.25 4.45 -0.32
CA THR A 185 -10.61 4.06 -0.67
C THR A 185 -10.77 3.60 -2.11
N TYR A 186 -9.71 3.60 -2.93
CA TYR A 186 -9.78 3.06 -4.28
C TYR A 186 -10.14 1.57 -4.25
N SER A 187 -11.06 1.19 -5.13
CA SER A 187 -11.33 -0.21 -5.45
C SER A 187 -10.19 -0.79 -6.32
N LEU A 188 -10.16 -2.12 -6.39
CA LEU A 188 -9.21 -2.82 -7.25
C LEU A 188 -9.37 -2.43 -8.73
N LEU A 189 -10.61 -2.29 -9.20
CA LEU A 189 -10.90 -1.94 -10.60
C LEU A 189 -10.53 -0.49 -10.93
N GLU A 190 -10.76 0.45 -10.00
CA GLU A 190 -10.32 1.85 -10.16
C GLU A 190 -8.79 1.93 -10.18
N THR A 191 -8.12 1.16 -9.33
CA THR A 191 -6.65 1.08 -9.31
C THR A 191 -6.11 0.53 -10.62
N GLU A 192 -6.68 -0.55 -11.14
CA GLU A 192 -6.31 -1.13 -12.43
C GLU A 192 -6.47 -0.12 -13.57
N ARG A 193 -7.62 0.56 -13.65
CA ARG A 193 -7.87 1.60 -14.66
C ARG A 193 -6.87 2.75 -14.57
N LEU A 194 -6.57 3.23 -13.37
CA LEU A 194 -5.59 4.29 -13.15
C LEU A 194 -4.19 3.88 -13.61
N LEU A 195 -3.76 2.66 -13.25
CA LEU A 195 -2.43 2.16 -13.58
C LEU A 195 -2.23 1.89 -15.08
N GLU A 196 -3.27 1.40 -15.76
CA GLU A 196 -3.25 1.02 -17.17
C GLU A 196 -3.50 2.19 -18.13
N ARG A 197 -4.45 3.09 -17.80
CA ARG A 197 -4.94 4.14 -18.70
C ARG A 197 -4.58 5.55 -18.26
N GLY A 198 -4.15 5.73 -17.01
CA GLY A 198 -3.96 7.05 -16.41
C GLY A 198 -5.29 7.73 -16.02
N ASP A 199 -6.40 6.99 -16.07
CA ASP A 199 -7.73 7.52 -15.78
C ASP A 199 -7.95 7.57 -14.25
N SER A 200 -7.92 8.76 -13.67
CA SER A 200 -8.27 8.96 -12.26
C SER A 200 -9.75 8.73 -12.03
N ALA A 201 -10.12 8.09 -10.91
CA ALA A 201 -11.51 7.80 -10.59
C ALA A 201 -12.27 9.06 -10.15
N GLU A 202 -13.50 9.23 -10.63
CA GLU A 202 -14.34 10.39 -10.29
C GLU A 202 -14.63 10.43 -8.78
N GLY A 203 -14.48 11.60 -8.17
CA GLY A 203 -14.78 11.82 -6.75
C GLY A 203 -13.74 11.28 -5.76
N LYS A 204 -12.59 10.77 -6.24
CA LYS A 204 -11.47 10.38 -5.38
C LYS A 204 -10.55 11.55 -5.05
N ASP A 205 -9.96 11.50 -3.87
CA ASP A 205 -9.01 12.52 -3.45
C ASP A 205 -7.68 12.43 -4.25
N ALA A 206 -7.06 13.58 -4.45
CA ALA A 206 -5.82 13.68 -5.21
C ALA A 206 -4.66 12.98 -4.47
N LEU A 207 -4.62 13.03 -3.13
CA LEU A 207 -3.58 12.37 -2.35
C LEU A 207 -3.75 10.85 -2.39
N GLU A 208 -4.98 10.35 -2.37
CA GLU A 208 -5.26 8.92 -2.57
C GLU A 208 -4.77 8.43 -3.94
N THR A 209 -5.02 9.21 -4.98
CA THR A 209 -4.56 8.94 -6.35
C THR A 209 -3.04 8.94 -6.42
N GLN A 210 -2.39 9.96 -5.85
CA GLN A 210 -0.95 10.08 -5.79
C GLN A 210 -0.32 8.90 -5.05
N MET A 211 -0.90 8.45 -3.93
CA MET A 211 -0.38 7.29 -3.19
C MET A 211 -0.35 6.02 -4.04
N ILE A 212 -1.33 5.80 -4.93
CA ILE A 212 -1.33 4.67 -5.86
C ILE A 212 -0.20 4.79 -6.87
N LEU A 213 -0.04 5.96 -7.48
CA LEU A 213 1.04 6.23 -8.45
C LEU A 213 2.43 6.10 -7.81
N ASN A 214 2.57 6.53 -6.56
CA ASN A 214 3.80 6.39 -5.77
C ASN A 214 4.17 4.92 -5.54
N HIS A 215 3.19 4.06 -5.21
CA HIS A 215 3.43 2.62 -5.09
C HIS A 215 3.84 2.00 -6.43
N LYS A 216 3.21 2.40 -7.54
CA LYS A 216 3.60 1.96 -8.88
C LYS A 216 5.09 2.23 -9.14
N ALA A 217 5.52 3.48 -8.93
CA ALA A 217 6.91 3.89 -9.16
C ALA A 217 7.89 3.14 -8.25
N ALA A 218 7.53 2.93 -6.98
CA ALA A 218 8.36 2.19 -6.03
C ALA A 218 8.50 0.70 -6.40
N ILE A 219 7.44 0.06 -6.89
CA ILE A 219 7.47 -1.33 -7.35
C ILE A 219 8.30 -1.44 -8.65
N GLU A 220 8.16 -0.47 -9.56
CA GLU A 220 8.97 -0.37 -10.78
C GLU A 220 10.47 -0.34 -10.45
N LEU A 221 10.88 0.48 -9.47
CA LEU A 221 12.27 0.52 -9.00
C LEU A 221 12.76 -0.86 -8.55
N LEU A 222 11.99 -1.55 -7.71
CA LEU A 222 12.39 -2.86 -7.16
C LEU A 222 12.50 -3.94 -8.24
N VAL A 223 11.58 -3.95 -9.20
CA VAL A 223 11.55 -4.98 -10.25
C VAL A 223 12.62 -4.71 -11.33
N GLN A 224 12.85 -3.45 -11.69
CA GLN A 224 13.83 -3.08 -12.72
C GLN A 224 15.28 -3.15 -12.23
N SER A 225 15.52 -2.91 -10.94
CA SER A 225 16.87 -2.94 -10.33
C SER A 225 17.11 -4.21 -9.50
N ALA A 226 16.41 -5.31 -9.79
CA ALA A 226 16.38 -6.54 -8.97
C ALA A 226 17.76 -7.13 -8.61
N VAL A 227 18.75 -7.01 -9.49
CA VAL A 227 20.11 -7.57 -9.28
C VAL A 227 20.90 -6.76 -8.26
N ASP A 228 20.75 -5.44 -8.26
CA ASP A 228 21.55 -4.50 -7.46
C ASP A 228 20.82 -4.03 -6.19
N THR A 229 19.57 -4.47 -6.01
CA THR A 229 18.72 -4.03 -4.89
C THR A 229 19.10 -4.77 -3.61
N GLU A 230 19.68 -4.03 -2.67
CA GLU A 230 20.01 -4.50 -1.32
C GLU A 230 19.40 -3.59 -0.24
N PHE A 231 19.44 -4.01 1.03
CA PHE A 231 19.08 -3.18 2.18
C PHE A 231 20.19 -2.18 2.49
N ASN A 232 20.32 -1.16 1.65
CA ASN A 232 21.25 -0.06 1.86
C ASN A 232 20.51 1.29 1.91
N ARG A 233 21.23 2.35 2.31
CA ARG A 233 20.64 3.70 2.41
C ARG A 233 20.03 4.15 1.10
N TYR A 234 20.72 3.92 -0.02
CA TYR A 234 20.22 4.30 -1.35
C TYR A 234 18.85 3.66 -1.62
N THR A 235 18.72 2.34 -1.50
CA THR A 235 17.47 1.64 -1.77
C THR A 235 16.34 2.13 -0.87
N ILE A 236 16.53 2.11 0.45
CA ILE A 236 15.44 2.39 1.40
C ILE A 236 15.04 3.87 1.38
N CYS A 237 15.99 4.80 1.24
CA CYS A 237 15.68 6.22 1.10
C CYS A 237 15.00 6.53 -0.23
N ASN A 238 15.39 5.89 -1.36
CA ASN A 238 14.70 6.12 -2.63
C ASN A 238 13.31 5.47 -2.68
N LEU A 239 13.13 4.30 -2.05
CA LEU A 239 11.80 3.75 -1.84
C LEU A 239 10.92 4.73 -1.07
N HIS A 240 11.43 5.30 0.01
CA HIS A 240 10.70 6.33 0.74
C HIS A 240 10.43 7.54 -0.15
N ALA A 241 11.42 8.06 -0.87
CA ALA A 241 11.25 9.24 -1.74
C ALA A 241 10.13 9.06 -2.77
N LEU A 242 10.08 7.90 -3.43
CA LEU A 242 9.02 7.55 -4.37
C LEU A 242 7.67 7.40 -3.67
N LEU A 243 7.64 6.77 -2.49
CA LEU A 243 6.39 6.55 -1.76
C LEU A 243 5.81 7.81 -1.14
N SER A 244 6.66 8.79 -0.82
CA SER A 244 6.32 10.03 -0.15
C SER A 244 6.11 11.22 -1.09
N GLU A 245 6.39 11.06 -2.39
CA GLU A 245 6.31 12.12 -3.38
C GLU A 245 4.94 12.81 -3.36
N ASN A 246 4.94 14.14 -3.19
CA ASN A 246 3.75 14.99 -3.08
C ASN A 246 2.76 14.62 -1.95
N LEU A 247 3.19 13.84 -0.94
CA LEU A 247 2.37 13.49 0.21
C LEU A 247 2.85 14.12 1.54
N LEU A 248 4.09 14.62 1.59
CA LEU A 248 4.63 15.24 2.80
C LEU A 248 4.45 16.76 2.79
N PRO A 249 4.23 17.40 3.96
CA PRO A 249 4.20 18.85 4.09
C PRO A 249 5.51 19.54 3.68
N ASP A 250 6.66 18.90 3.95
CA ASP A 250 7.98 19.33 3.48
C ASP A 250 8.43 18.40 2.33
N PRO A 251 8.42 18.87 1.07
CA PRO A 251 8.91 18.08 -0.06
C PRO A 251 10.38 17.64 0.09
N ALA A 252 11.21 18.42 0.79
CA ALA A 252 12.61 18.08 1.02
C ALA A 252 12.82 16.97 2.08
N ALA A 253 11.75 16.55 2.77
CA ALA A 253 11.77 15.39 3.64
C ALA A 253 11.69 14.05 2.87
N CYS A 254 11.29 14.07 1.59
CA CYS A 254 11.22 12.88 0.76
C CYS A 254 12.60 12.19 0.66
N GLY A 255 12.69 10.98 1.21
CA GLY A 255 13.88 10.14 1.20
C GLY A 255 14.91 10.51 2.27
N ARG A 256 14.61 11.48 3.13
CA ARG A 256 15.51 11.95 4.18
C ARG A 256 15.06 11.44 5.54
N LEU A 257 16.02 10.97 6.34
CA LEU A 257 15.75 10.59 7.73
C LEU A 257 15.35 11.82 8.56
N ARG A 258 14.32 11.65 9.38
CA ARG A 258 13.75 12.75 10.16
C ARG A 258 14.73 13.28 11.21
N GLN A 259 14.59 14.57 11.52
CA GLN A 259 15.38 15.25 12.56
C GLN A 259 14.54 15.67 13.76
N HIS A 260 13.22 15.47 13.70
CA HIS A 260 12.25 15.85 14.72
C HIS A 260 11.50 14.61 15.25
N SER A 261 10.76 14.79 16.33
CA SER A 261 9.97 13.72 16.95
C SER A 261 8.63 13.53 16.23
N VAL A 262 8.20 12.28 16.09
CA VAL A 262 6.90 11.90 15.53
C VAL A 262 6.15 11.03 16.54
N GLY A 263 4.82 10.96 16.40
CA GLY A 263 3.98 10.07 17.19
C GLY A 263 3.24 9.07 16.29
N ILE A 264 2.78 7.97 16.88
CA ILE A 264 1.91 7.01 16.19
C ILE A 264 0.50 7.16 16.75
N GLY A 265 -0.45 7.50 15.89
CA GLY A 265 -1.86 7.60 16.28
C GLY A 265 -2.39 6.29 16.86
N ALA A 266 -3.28 6.38 17.85
CA ALA A 266 -3.92 5.24 18.52
C ALA A 266 -2.96 4.22 19.20
N SER A 267 -1.68 4.56 19.37
CA SER A 267 -0.69 3.76 20.08
C SER A 267 -0.15 4.50 21.30
N VAL A 268 0.28 3.73 22.31
CA VAL A 268 1.01 4.25 23.48
C VAL A 268 2.53 4.29 23.26
N PHE A 269 2.99 3.90 22.08
CA PHE A 269 4.39 3.88 21.71
C PHE A 269 4.93 5.26 21.31
N GLN A 270 6.11 5.59 21.82
CA GLN A 270 6.89 6.77 21.49
C GLN A 270 8.13 6.37 20.69
N PRO A 271 8.18 6.69 19.38
CA PRO A 271 9.32 6.38 18.54
C PRO A 271 10.62 7.04 19.00
N LEU A 272 11.75 6.51 18.51
CA LEU A 272 13.08 7.01 18.82
C LEU A 272 13.20 8.50 18.51
N GLN A 273 13.84 9.26 19.38
CA GLN A 273 14.07 10.70 19.18
C GLN A 273 15.56 10.99 19.00
N GLY A 274 15.86 12.09 18.32
CA GLY A 274 17.23 12.53 18.05
C GLY A 274 17.77 12.01 16.73
N GLY A 275 18.02 12.93 15.78
CA GLY A 275 18.43 12.59 14.42
C GLY A 275 19.71 11.76 14.32
N ALA A 276 20.70 12.00 15.21
CA ALA A 276 21.93 11.21 15.25
C ALA A 276 21.68 9.74 15.64
N LEU A 277 20.85 9.51 16.66
CA LEU A 277 20.50 8.15 17.12
C LEU A 277 19.64 7.41 16.08
N ILE A 278 18.74 8.12 15.40
CA ILE A 278 17.95 7.56 14.30
C ILE A 278 18.88 7.11 13.17
N ASN A 279 19.89 7.92 12.81
CA ASN A 279 20.89 7.53 11.80
C ASN A 279 21.67 6.27 12.20
N GLU A 280 22.15 6.21 13.45
CA GLU A 280 22.88 5.05 13.97
C GLU A 280 22.03 3.78 13.94
N CYS A 281 20.80 3.84 14.47
CA CYS A 281 19.90 2.69 14.48
C CYS A 281 19.46 2.30 13.07
N PHE A 282 19.28 3.26 12.16
CA PHE A 282 18.96 2.98 10.76
C PHE A 282 20.09 2.20 10.08
N ASP A 283 21.35 2.62 10.27
CA ASP A 283 22.51 1.90 9.76
C ASP A 283 22.63 0.49 10.36
N GLU A 284 22.34 0.33 11.65
CA GLU A 284 22.33 -0.98 12.29
C GLU A 284 21.25 -1.91 11.72
N VAL A 285 20.04 -1.38 11.50
CA VAL A 285 18.93 -2.13 10.88
C VAL A 285 19.31 -2.56 9.46
N LEU A 286 19.85 -1.66 8.64
CA LEU A 286 20.28 -1.98 7.27
C LEU A 286 21.40 -3.02 7.24
N PHE A 287 22.41 -2.85 8.10
CA PHE A 287 23.51 -3.81 8.24
C PHE A 287 23.00 -5.20 8.59
N LYS A 288 22.13 -5.31 9.61
CA LYS A 288 21.57 -6.59 10.04
C LYS A 288 20.67 -7.19 8.97
N ALA A 289 19.82 -6.39 8.33
CA ALA A 289 18.98 -6.84 7.24
C ALA A 289 19.81 -7.47 6.12
N ASN A 290 20.87 -6.80 5.65
CA ASN A 290 21.75 -7.33 4.60
C ASN A 290 22.51 -8.60 5.01
N ALA A 291 22.80 -8.79 6.30
CA ALA A 291 23.50 -9.97 6.79
C ALA A 291 22.61 -11.22 6.91
N ILE A 292 21.28 -11.08 6.92
CA ILE A 292 20.35 -12.22 7.02
C ILE A 292 20.33 -12.98 5.69
N ARG A 293 20.58 -14.29 5.75
CA ARG A 293 20.65 -15.17 4.56
C ARG A 293 19.31 -15.73 4.13
N ASP A 294 18.44 -16.01 5.10
CA ASP A 294 17.13 -16.58 4.83
C ASP A 294 16.18 -15.48 4.30
N PRO A 295 15.62 -15.61 3.09
CA PRO A 295 14.85 -14.53 2.46
C PRO A 295 13.56 -14.19 3.23
N PHE A 296 12.95 -15.16 3.91
CA PHE A 296 11.73 -14.95 4.68
C PHE A 296 12.02 -14.26 6.00
N GLU A 297 13.09 -14.68 6.69
CA GLU A 297 13.57 -13.96 7.87
C GLU A 297 13.99 -12.54 7.49
N GLN A 298 14.68 -12.34 6.36
CA GLN A 298 15.13 -11.03 5.89
C GLN A 298 13.93 -10.11 5.61
N ALA A 299 12.92 -10.61 4.92
CA ALA A 299 11.68 -9.88 4.64
C ALA A 299 10.94 -9.51 5.93
N PHE A 300 10.76 -10.48 6.83
CA PHE A 300 10.03 -10.26 8.07
C PHE A 300 10.78 -9.34 9.04
N PHE A 301 12.10 -9.44 9.11
CA PHE A 301 12.96 -8.51 9.85
C PHE A 301 12.75 -7.07 9.38
N ALA A 302 12.71 -6.82 8.06
CA ALA A 302 12.43 -5.50 7.51
C ALA A 302 11.02 -4.99 7.88
N MET A 303 10.01 -5.88 7.86
CA MET A 303 8.65 -5.55 8.28
C MET A 303 8.52 -5.26 9.77
N VAL A 304 9.41 -5.78 10.61
CA VAL A 304 9.44 -5.51 12.06
C VAL A 304 10.22 -4.22 12.35
N GLN A 305 11.46 -4.13 11.88
CA GLN A 305 12.42 -3.13 12.37
C GLN A 305 12.25 -1.76 11.72
N LEU A 306 11.95 -1.68 10.43
CA LEU A 306 11.76 -0.39 9.74
C LEU A 306 10.58 0.42 10.32
N PRO A 307 9.37 -0.14 10.49
CA PRO A 307 8.26 0.62 11.04
C PRO A 307 8.37 0.81 12.55
N TYR A 308 9.12 -0.03 13.27
CA TYR A 308 9.42 0.20 14.70
C TYR A 308 10.35 1.40 14.92
N LEU A 309 11.37 1.54 14.05
CA LEU A 309 12.31 2.67 14.12
C LEU A 309 11.65 4.01 13.78
N GLN A 310 10.65 4.02 12.88
CA GLN A 310 10.01 5.23 12.35
C GLN A 310 11.09 6.24 11.89
N ALA A 311 11.95 5.85 10.95
CA ALA A 311 13.13 6.63 10.58
C ALA A 311 12.78 7.88 9.74
N PHE A 312 11.60 7.91 9.14
CA PHE A 312 11.09 8.98 8.29
C PHE A 312 9.91 9.72 8.94
N ASP A 313 9.58 10.90 8.41
CA ASP A 313 8.48 11.76 8.89
C ASP A 313 7.12 11.05 8.84
N ASP A 314 6.87 10.28 7.77
CA ASP A 314 5.71 9.40 7.58
C ASP A 314 6.11 8.26 6.61
N VAL A 315 5.16 7.45 6.11
CA VAL A 315 5.35 6.44 5.05
C VAL A 315 6.16 5.21 5.50
N ASN A 316 6.60 5.14 6.76
CA ASN A 316 7.43 4.04 7.30
C ASN A 316 6.82 2.64 7.07
N LYS A 317 5.50 2.49 7.24
CA LYS A 317 4.78 1.21 7.03
C LYS A 317 4.72 0.80 5.55
N ARG A 318 4.58 1.77 4.63
CA ARG A 318 4.58 1.52 3.18
C ARG A 318 5.97 1.10 2.71
N VAL A 319 7.01 1.81 3.17
CA VAL A 319 8.41 1.45 2.92
C VAL A 319 8.69 0.03 3.37
N SER A 320 8.25 -0.37 4.57
CA SER A 320 8.52 -1.70 5.09
C SER A 320 7.84 -2.81 4.28
N ARG A 321 6.59 -2.62 3.83
CA ARG A 321 5.87 -3.58 2.97
C ARG A 321 6.53 -3.79 1.61
N LEU A 322 7.07 -2.73 1.00
CA LEU A 322 7.81 -2.85 -0.27
C LEU A 322 9.21 -3.40 -0.05
N ALA A 323 9.93 -2.95 0.98
CA ALA A 323 11.25 -3.46 1.30
C ALA A 323 11.23 -4.97 1.62
N ALA A 324 10.13 -5.49 2.19
CA ALA A 324 9.93 -6.92 2.42
C ALA A 324 10.02 -7.77 1.14
N ASN A 325 9.76 -7.19 -0.03
CA ASN A 325 9.82 -7.89 -1.32
C ASN A 325 11.23 -7.95 -1.93
N ILE A 326 12.21 -7.18 -1.43
CA ILE A 326 13.60 -7.20 -1.90
C ILE A 326 14.17 -8.62 -1.97
N PRO A 327 14.17 -9.42 -0.87
CA PRO A 327 14.68 -10.79 -0.91
C PRO A 327 13.91 -11.68 -1.89
N PHE A 328 12.59 -11.52 -2.01
CA PHE A 328 11.79 -12.38 -2.88
C PHE A 328 12.07 -12.12 -4.36
N ILE A 329 12.20 -10.85 -4.74
CA ILE A 329 12.54 -10.44 -6.10
C ILE A 329 13.95 -10.94 -6.44
N ARG A 330 14.93 -10.77 -5.54
CA ARG A 330 16.31 -11.20 -5.75
C ARG A 330 16.43 -12.71 -5.95
N GLU A 331 15.75 -13.49 -5.09
CA GLU A 331 15.84 -14.96 -5.08
C GLU A 331 14.79 -15.64 -6.00
N ASN A 332 14.06 -14.89 -6.83
CA ASN A 332 12.99 -15.40 -7.70
C ASN A 332 11.87 -16.18 -6.95
N LEU A 333 11.59 -15.78 -5.72
CA LEU A 333 10.47 -16.30 -4.93
C LEU A 333 9.19 -15.53 -5.26
N SER A 334 8.05 -16.12 -4.91
CA SER A 334 6.77 -15.42 -5.00
C SER A 334 6.81 -14.14 -4.14
N PRO A 335 6.40 -12.98 -4.67
CA PRO A 335 6.37 -11.73 -3.92
C PRO A 335 5.17 -11.70 -2.98
N LEU A 336 5.29 -10.89 -1.93
CA LEU A 336 4.24 -10.59 -0.96
C LEU A 336 3.42 -9.39 -1.42
N SER A 337 2.11 -9.55 -1.55
CA SER A 337 1.20 -8.49 -2.01
C SER A 337 0.03 -8.19 -1.08
N PHE A 338 0.04 -8.75 0.14
CA PHE A 338 -0.97 -8.45 1.18
C PHE A 338 -2.43 -8.64 0.74
N VAL A 339 -2.63 -9.51 -0.24
CA VAL A 339 -3.95 -9.86 -0.76
C VAL A 339 -4.82 -10.39 0.37
N ASP A 340 -6.05 -9.87 0.44
CA ASP A 340 -7.08 -10.26 1.40
C ASP A 340 -6.72 -10.02 2.88
N VAL A 341 -5.60 -9.37 3.18
CA VAL A 341 -5.19 -9.09 4.57
C VAL A 341 -6.16 -8.09 5.19
N PRO A 342 -6.81 -8.44 6.32
CA PRO A 342 -7.62 -7.48 7.07
C PRO A 342 -6.73 -6.37 7.65
N GLU A 343 -7.15 -5.12 7.51
CA GLU A 343 -6.41 -3.97 8.03
C GLU A 343 -6.23 -4.07 9.55
N THR A 344 -7.27 -4.49 10.26
CA THR A 344 -7.25 -4.67 11.72
C THR A 344 -6.20 -5.68 12.16
N ALA A 345 -6.05 -6.81 11.44
CA ALA A 345 -5.02 -7.80 11.76
C ALA A 345 -3.60 -7.26 11.57
N TYR A 346 -3.38 -6.50 10.49
CA TYR A 346 -2.09 -5.86 10.24
C TYR A 346 -1.74 -4.81 11.30
N ILE A 347 -2.71 -3.96 11.67
CA ILE A 347 -2.54 -2.95 12.72
C ILE A 347 -2.27 -3.59 14.08
N ASP A 348 -3.04 -4.62 14.47
CA ASP A 348 -2.81 -5.34 15.74
C ASP A 348 -1.39 -5.94 15.78
N GLY A 349 -0.93 -6.53 14.67
CA GLY A 349 0.42 -7.07 14.55
C GLY A 349 1.49 -6.00 14.75
N LEU A 350 1.34 -4.83 14.14
CA LEU A 350 2.26 -3.70 14.33
C LEU A 350 2.23 -3.17 15.76
N LEU A 351 1.05 -3.06 16.39
CA LEU A 351 0.95 -2.66 17.79
C LEU A 351 1.65 -3.66 18.73
N GLY A 352 1.64 -4.96 18.40
CA GLY A 352 2.42 -5.98 19.12
C GLY A 352 3.93 -5.68 19.09
N ILE A 353 4.45 -5.18 17.97
CA ILE A 353 5.84 -4.73 17.87
C ILE A 353 6.06 -3.45 18.67
N TYR A 354 5.24 -2.43 18.42
CA TYR A 354 5.42 -1.08 18.94
C TYR A 354 5.33 -1.04 20.46
N GLU A 355 4.35 -1.75 21.03
CA GLU A 355 4.02 -1.62 22.44
C GLU A 355 4.62 -2.73 23.29
N LEU A 356 4.88 -3.90 22.70
CA LEU A 356 5.28 -5.10 23.45
C LEU A 356 6.61 -5.70 22.97
N ASN A 357 7.18 -5.23 21.86
CA ASN A 357 8.32 -5.87 21.16
C ASN A 357 8.12 -7.38 20.92
N ARG A 358 6.86 -7.80 20.69
CA ARG A 358 6.45 -9.20 20.44
C ARG A 358 6.08 -9.40 18.97
N THR A 359 6.84 -10.24 18.28
CA THR A 359 6.75 -10.40 16.82
C THR A 359 5.71 -11.41 16.35
N GLU A 360 5.16 -12.22 17.25
CA GLU A 360 4.43 -13.44 16.92
C GLU A 360 3.10 -13.15 16.20
N LEU A 361 2.36 -12.11 16.61
CA LEU A 361 1.12 -11.74 15.93
C LEU A 361 1.38 -11.21 14.51
N LEU A 362 2.42 -10.38 14.33
CA LEU A 362 2.79 -9.92 12.99
C LEU A 362 3.33 -11.08 12.14
N ALA A 363 3.97 -12.08 12.75
CA ALA A 363 4.43 -13.28 12.07
C ALA A 363 3.25 -14.12 11.55
N ASP A 364 2.17 -14.27 12.34
CA ASP A 364 0.94 -14.92 11.88
C ASP A 364 0.34 -14.20 10.65
N VAL A 365 0.28 -12.85 10.70
CA VAL A 365 -0.16 -12.03 9.56
C VAL A 365 0.74 -12.21 8.35
N PHE A 366 2.06 -12.20 8.54
CA PHE A 366 3.04 -12.34 7.47
C PHE A 366 2.93 -13.70 6.77
N VAL A 367 2.85 -14.79 7.53
CA VAL A 367 2.69 -16.16 7.00
C VAL A 367 1.40 -16.25 6.20
N TRP A 368 0.27 -15.83 6.77
CA TRP A 368 -1.03 -15.87 6.09
C TRP A 368 -1.03 -15.03 4.81
N ALA A 369 -0.46 -13.81 4.87
CA ALA A 369 -0.37 -12.91 3.72
C ALA A 369 0.51 -13.50 2.60
N TYR A 370 1.59 -14.19 2.96
CA TYR A 370 2.47 -14.84 1.99
C TYR A 370 1.82 -16.04 1.34
N GLU A 371 1.14 -16.89 2.11
CA GLU A 371 0.36 -18.02 1.60
C GLU A 371 -0.71 -17.56 0.60
N ARG A 372 -1.45 -16.49 0.93
CA ARG A 372 -2.42 -15.87 0.02
C ARG A 372 -1.80 -15.33 -1.25
N SER A 373 -0.65 -14.67 -1.14
CA SER A 373 0.09 -14.15 -2.29
C SER A 373 0.54 -15.29 -3.22
N CYS A 374 1.13 -16.34 -2.67
CA CYS A 374 1.56 -17.53 -3.42
C CYS A 374 0.40 -18.21 -4.14
N ALA A 375 -0.73 -18.40 -3.47
CA ALA A 375 -1.92 -18.99 -4.07
C ALA A 375 -2.45 -18.15 -5.23
N ARG A 376 -2.49 -16.82 -5.07
CA ARG A 376 -2.94 -15.89 -6.12
C ARG A 376 -2.04 -15.93 -7.36
N TYR A 377 -0.72 -15.91 -7.17
CA TYR A 377 0.21 -15.90 -8.30
C TYR A 377 0.39 -17.27 -8.96
N SER A 378 0.24 -18.36 -8.19
CA SER A 378 0.20 -19.72 -8.75
C SER A 378 -1.01 -19.89 -9.67
N ALA A 379 -2.20 -19.43 -9.25
CA ALA A 379 -3.40 -19.47 -10.08
C ALA A 379 -3.26 -18.61 -11.34
N ALA A 380 -2.71 -17.39 -11.21
CA ALA A 380 -2.48 -16.51 -12.35
C ALA A 380 -1.56 -17.15 -13.41
N ARG A 381 -0.50 -17.86 -13.00
CA ARG A 381 0.40 -18.57 -13.91
C ARG A 381 -0.28 -19.74 -14.63
N GLN A 382 -1.09 -20.53 -13.93
CA GLN A 382 -1.84 -21.63 -14.55
C GLN A 382 -2.79 -21.15 -15.65
N SER A 383 -3.34 -19.94 -15.52
CA SER A 383 -4.21 -19.34 -16.55
C SER A 383 -3.45 -18.70 -17.72
N LEU A 384 -2.24 -18.17 -17.48
CA LEU A 384 -1.42 -17.49 -18.49
C LEU A 384 -0.57 -18.46 -19.34
N GLY A 385 -0.41 -19.71 -18.89
CA GLY A 385 0.60 -20.63 -19.42
C GLY A 385 2.01 -20.22 -18.99
N ASP A 386 2.97 -21.15 -19.00
CA ASP A 386 4.36 -20.79 -18.71
C ASP A 386 4.90 -19.90 -19.83
N PRO A 387 5.29 -18.65 -19.55
CA PRO A 387 5.87 -17.78 -20.56
C PRO A 387 7.21 -18.37 -21.00
N ASP A 388 7.42 -18.51 -22.32
CA ASP A 388 8.66 -19.05 -22.87
C ASP A 388 9.87 -18.26 -22.33
N PRO A 389 10.75 -18.86 -21.51
CA PRO A 389 11.90 -18.20 -20.90
C PRO A 389 12.81 -17.54 -21.94
N PHE A 390 12.86 -18.14 -23.15
CA PHE A 390 13.61 -17.61 -24.28
C PHE A 390 13.03 -16.27 -24.76
N ARG A 391 11.70 -16.19 -24.85
CA ARG A 391 10.97 -14.99 -25.29
C ARG A 391 11.14 -13.84 -24.29
N LEU A 392 11.19 -14.15 -22.99
CA LEU A 392 11.43 -13.15 -21.95
C LEU A 392 12.83 -12.56 -22.02
N ARG A 393 13.86 -13.41 -22.13
CA ARG A 393 15.27 -12.99 -22.21
C ARG A 393 15.53 -12.07 -23.41
N TYR A 394 14.91 -12.38 -24.54
CA TYR A 394 15.17 -11.71 -25.81
C TYR A 394 14.09 -10.68 -26.20
N ARG A 395 13.14 -10.38 -25.31
CA ARG A 395 11.96 -9.56 -25.64
C ARG A 395 12.31 -8.19 -26.22
N GLU A 396 13.31 -7.50 -25.68
CA GLU A 396 13.67 -6.14 -26.09
C GLU A 396 14.38 -6.16 -27.44
N PHE A 397 15.28 -7.12 -27.63
CA PHE A 397 15.94 -7.38 -28.91
C PHE A 397 14.92 -7.73 -30.00
N ILE A 398 13.94 -8.61 -29.70
CA ILE A 398 12.85 -8.96 -30.62
C ILE A 398 12.02 -7.72 -30.95
N ALA A 399 11.59 -6.97 -29.94
CA ALA A 399 10.75 -5.80 -30.14
C ALA A 399 11.45 -4.69 -30.95
N GLN A 400 12.74 -4.46 -30.67
CA GLN A 400 13.57 -3.51 -31.39
C GLN A 400 13.75 -3.92 -32.85
N LEU A 401 14.11 -5.19 -33.09
CA LEU A 401 14.34 -5.70 -34.44
C LEU A 401 13.06 -5.67 -35.28
N VAL A 402 11.94 -6.14 -34.72
CA VAL A 402 10.62 -6.07 -35.39
C VAL A 402 10.23 -4.62 -35.67
N SER A 403 10.39 -3.71 -34.71
CA SER A 403 10.08 -2.29 -34.90
C SER A 403 10.94 -1.65 -36.00
N ASN A 404 12.23 -1.96 -36.03
CA ASN A 404 13.17 -1.46 -37.04
C ASN A 404 12.81 -1.97 -38.45
N ILE A 405 12.51 -3.26 -38.59
CA ILE A 405 12.13 -3.86 -39.87
C ILE A 405 10.88 -3.18 -40.44
N VAL A 406 9.87 -2.94 -39.60
CA VAL A 406 8.62 -2.30 -40.01
C VAL A 406 8.83 -0.81 -40.33
N ARG A 407 9.52 -0.05 -39.46
CA ARG A 407 9.79 1.39 -39.70
C ARG A 407 10.63 1.66 -40.94
N SER A 408 11.61 0.79 -41.22
CA SER A 408 12.43 0.87 -42.43
C SER A 408 11.73 0.33 -43.69
N ALA A 409 10.48 -0.15 -43.55
CA ALA A 409 9.68 -0.70 -44.64
C ALA A 409 10.43 -1.76 -45.46
N LEU A 410 11.18 -2.66 -44.79
CA LEU A 410 11.99 -3.68 -45.45
C LEU A 410 11.11 -4.79 -46.06
N ASN A 411 11.48 -5.27 -47.25
CA ASN A 411 10.83 -6.45 -47.85
C ASN A 411 11.35 -7.77 -47.22
N LYS A 412 10.73 -8.91 -47.56
CA LYS A 412 11.09 -10.22 -46.99
C LYS A 412 12.58 -10.58 -47.12
N ARG A 413 13.21 -10.30 -48.27
CA ARG A 413 14.64 -10.59 -48.47
C ARG A 413 15.54 -9.68 -47.63
N GLU A 414 15.20 -8.40 -47.58
CA GLU A 414 15.91 -7.40 -46.77
C GLU A 414 15.78 -7.71 -45.26
N ALA A 415 14.59 -8.10 -44.81
CA ALA A 415 14.34 -8.47 -43.41
C ALA A 415 15.14 -9.71 -42.99
N VAL A 416 15.19 -10.76 -43.82
CA VAL A 416 16.05 -11.93 -43.53
C VAL A 416 17.52 -11.55 -43.42
N SER A 417 18.00 -10.64 -44.27
CA SER A 417 19.37 -10.14 -44.19
C SER A 417 19.63 -9.33 -42.92
N ALA A 418 18.68 -8.47 -42.53
CA ALA A 418 18.76 -7.66 -41.32
C ALA A 418 18.72 -8.53 -40.05
N ILE A 419 17.89 -9.57 -40.03
CA ILE A 419 17.80 -10.54 -38.93
C ILE A 419 19.14 -11.26 -38.76
N LYS A 420 19.74 -11.77 -39.85
CA LYS A 420 21.04 -12.45 -39.80
C LYS A 420 22.15 -11.55 -39.26
N GLN A 421 22.23 -10.32 -39.76
CA GLN A 421 23.23 -9.35 -39.30
C GLN A 421 23.07 -9.03 -37.81
N PHE A 422 21.83 -8.87 -37.34
CA PHE A 422 21.54 -8.59 -35.94
C PHE A 422 21.91 -9.77 -35.04
N ILE A 423 21.58 -11.00 -35.46
CA ILE A 423 21.88 -12.23 -34.71
C ILE A 423 23.40 -12.45 -34.58
N GLU A 424 24.18 -12.12 -35.61
CA GLU A 424 25.64 -12.25 -35.56
C GLU A 424 26.29 -11.31 -34.56
N GLN A 425 25.70 -10.14 -34.32
CA GLN A 425 26.23 -9.08 -33.44
C GLN A 425 25.76 -9.22 -32.00
N GLU A 426 24.46 -9.46 -31.78
CA GLU A 426 23.81 -9.30 -30.48
C GLU A 426 23.43 -10.63 -29.80
N ILE A 427 23.45 -11.75 -30.53
CA ILE A 427 22.93 -13.04 -30.04
C ILE A 427 24.04 -14.11 -29.98
N VAL A 428 24.14 -14.78 -28.82
CA VAL A 428 25.05 -15.90 -28.58
C VAL A 428 24.73 -17.09 -29.50
N GLU A 429 25.78 -17.77 -29.97
CA GLU A 429 25.72 -18.79 -31.03
C GLU A 429 24.66 -19.88 -30.80
N GLN A 430 24.49 -20.31 -29.54
CA GLN A 430 23.57 -21.36 -29.11
C GLN A 430 22.09 -20.95 -29.27
N ASP A 431 21.78 -19.65 -29.21
CA ASP A 431 20.41 -19.11 -29.19
C ASP A 431 19.97 -18.58 -30.58
N ARG A 432 20.89 -18.49 -31.55
CA ARG A 432 20.68 -17.85 -32.87
C ARG A 432 19.53 -18.43 -33.67
N ALA A 433 19.47 -19.76 -33.79
CA ALA A 433 18.47 -20.45 -34.61
C ALA A 433 17.05 -20.22 -34.06
N ARG A 434 16.88 -20.34 -32.74
CA ARG A 434 15.59 -20.14 -32.07
C ARG A 434 15.15 -18.68 -32.06
N PHE A 435 16.08 -17.74 -31.95
CA PHE A 435 15.79 -16.30 -32.06
C PHE A 435 15.29 -15.93 -33.46
N MET A 436 15.92 -16.46 -34.51
CA MET A 436 15.50 -16.23 -35.89
C MET A 436 14.05 -16.67 -36.12
N GLU A 437 13.73 -17.91 -35.74
CA GLU A 437 12.38 -18.48 -35.87
C GLU A 437 11.33 -17.64 -35.13
N MET A 438 11.67 -17.15 -33.93
CA MET A 438 10.75 -16.35 -33.12
C MET A 438 10.48 -14.98 -33.76
N VAL A 439 11.50 -14.29 -34.28
CA VAL A 439 11.32 -13.00 -34.97
C VAL A 439 10.52 -13.16 -36.27
N GLU A 440 10.77 -14.23 -37.04
CA GLU A 440 10.00 -14.53 -38.25
C GLU A 440 8.52 -14.81 -37.94
N THR A 441 8.27 -15.55 -36.86
CA THR A 441 6.91 -15.81 -36.36
C THR A 441 6.21 -14.52 -35.96
N GLU A 442 6.92 -13.61 -35.26
CA GLU A 442 6.37 -12.32 -34.87
C GLU A 442 6.05 -11.42 -36.05
N LEU A 443 6.94 -11.33 -37.05
CA LEU A 443 6.72 -10.56 -38.27
C LEU A 443 5.54 -11.10 -39.08
N THR A 444 5.38 -12.42 -39.14
CA THR A 444 4.26 -13.07 -39.83
C THR A 444 2.94 -12.87 -39.09
N GLY A 445 2.98 -12.80 -37.76
CA GLY A 445 1.82 -12.56 -36.90
C GLY A 445 1.44 -11.10 -36.71
N LEU A 446 2.16 -10.14 -37.31
CA LEU A 446 1.84 -8.71 -37.19
C LEU A 446 0.49 -8.38 -37.86
N HIS A 447 -0.37 -7.69 -37.11
CA HIS A 447 -1.62 -7.13 -37.63
C HIS A 447 -1.97 -5.86 -36.84
N GLU A 448 -2.90 -5.05 -37.37
CA GLU A 448 -3.24 -3.75 -36.79
C GLU A 448 -3.57 -3.80 -35.29
N GLY A 449 -4.30 -4.83 -34.86
CA GLY A 449 -4.60 -5.06 -33.44
C GLY A 449 -3.43 -5.41 -32.51
N ASN A 450 -2.21 -5.63 -33.02
CA ASN A 450 -1.05 -5.99 -32.19
C ASN A 450 0.21 -5.13 -32.43
N ILE A 451 0.21 -4.19 -33.38
CA ILE A 451 1.41 -3.38 -33.70
C ILE A 451 1.87 -2.45 -32.56
N ALA A 452 0.95 -2.07 -31.67
CA ALA A 452 1.25 -1.21 -30.52
C ALA A 452 2.32 -1.82 -29.59
N ARG A 453 2.41 -3.16 -29.51
CA ARG A 453 3.42 -3.87 -28.71
C ARG A 453 4.86 -3.57 -29.12
N TYR A 454 5.06 -3.11 -30.36
CA TYR A 454 6.36 -2.75 -30.93
C TYR A 454 6.55 -1.24 -31.08
N LYS A 455 5.68 -0.44 -30.43
CA LYS A 455 5.67 1.03 -30.51
C LYS A 455 5.59 1.53 -31.96
N LEU A 456 4.81 0.83 -32.79
CA LEU A 456 4.59 1.15 -34.20
C LEU A 456 3.27 1.90 -34.36
N LYS A 457 3.24 2.87 -35.27
CA LYS A 457 2.02 3.58 -35.68
C LYS A 457 1.32 2.84 -36.81
N PRO A 458 -0.03 2.95 -36.95
CA PRO A 458 -0.76 2.36 -38.06
C PRO A 458 -0.19 2.75 -39.44
N SER A 459 0.23 4.00 -39.61
CA SER A 459 0.84 4.48 -40.86
C SER A 459 2.19 3.84 -41.20
N GLU A 460 3.00 3.49 -40.18
CA GLU A 460 4.28 2.78 -40.37
C GLU A 460 4.01 1.35 -40.82
N PHE A 461 3.03 0.69 -40.20
CA PHE A 461 2.62 -0.67 -40.54
C PHE A 461 2.01 -0.78 -41.95
N GLU A 462 1.12 0.14 -42.33
CA GLU A 462 0.56 0.20 -43.68
C GLU A 462 1.62 0.39 -44.77
N ASN A 463 2.63 1.23 -44.49
CA ASN A 463 3.72 1.46 -45.43
C ASN A 463 4.62 0.24 -45.60
N TRP A 464 4.86 -0.49 -44.51
CA TRP A 464 5.59 -1.76 -44.56
C TRP A 464 4.81 -2.84 -45.32
N LEU A 465 3.50 -3.01 -45.06
CA LEU A 465 2.64 -3.98 -45.74
C LEU A 465 2.70 -3.87 -47.27
N LYS A 466 2.76 -2.63 -47.80
CA LYS A 466 2.90 -2.36 -49.25
C LYS A 466 4.18 -2.96 -49.85
N ARG A 467 5.25 -3.10 -49.06
CA ARG A 467 6.55 -3.66 -49.48
C ARG A 467 6.79 -5.09 -49.00
N TRP A 468 6.01 -5.56 -48.02
CA TRP A 468 6.11 -6.88 -47.41
C TRP A 468 5.51 -8.00 -48.28
N SER A 469 4.66 -7.63 -49.24
CA SER A 469 3.94 -8.52 -50.15
C SER A 469 4.89 -9.46 -50.91
#